data_AF-A0A7C4WA06-F1
#
_entry.id   AF-A0A7C4WA06-F1
#
_cell.length_a   1.000
_cell.length_b   1.000
_cell.length_c   1.000
_cell.angle_alpha   90.00
_cell.angle_beta   90.00
_cell.angle_gamma   90.00
#
_symmetry.space_group_name_H-M   'P 1'
#
loop_
_entity.id
_entity.type
_entity.pdbx_description
1 polymer ?
#
loop_
_entity_poly.entity_id
_entity_poly.type
_entity_poly.pdbx_seq_one_letter_code
_entity_poly.pdbx_strand_id
1 'polypeptide(L)' 'MVDRENFYAALSQGKMEEAKKLTQAAVEAGEPPERILKDGLIAAMEQIGIKFKNGEIYIPEVLIAARAMHAG' A
#
# COMPACT_ATOMS: atom_id res chain seq x y z
N MET A 1 11.00 -6.37 -8.77
CA MET A 1 10.93 -6.67 -7.33
C MET A 1 9.95 -5.69 -6.71
N VAL A 2 8.98 -6.18 -5.95
CA VAL A 2 7.91 -5.33 -5.38
C VAL A 2 8.45 -4.60 -4.13
N ASP A 3 8.60 -3.27 -4.20
CA ASP A 3 9.12 -2.44 -3.11
C ASP A 3 8.07 -2.17 -2.04
N ARG A 4 8.02 -3.04 -1.03
CA ARG A 4 7.12 -2.99 0.13
C ARG A 4 7.11 -1.65 0.85
N GLU A 5 8.28 -1.05 1.05
CA GLU A 5 8.40 0.24 1.76
C GLU A 5 7.75 1.38 0.98
N ASN A 6 7.87 1.39 -0.35
CA ASN A 6 7.27 2.42 -1.19
C ASN A 6 5.73 2.30 -1.20
N PHE A 7 5.20 1.08 -1.29
CA PHE A 7 3.76 0.84 -1.16
C PHE A 7 3.26 1.31 0.21
N TYR A 8 3.96 0.95 1.29
CA TYR A 8 3.62 1.36 2.64
C TYR A 8 3.63 2.89 2.81
N ALA A 9 4.65 3.58 2.30
CA ALA A 9 4.74 5.03 2.36
C ALA A 9 3.61 5.70 1.56
N ALA A 10 3.33 5.22 0.34
CA ALA A 10 2.25 5.74 -0.49
C ALA A 10 0.88 5.56 0.17
N LEU A 11 0.62 4.38 0.74
CA LEU A 11 -0.62 4.07 1.45
C LEU A 11 -0.77 4.89 2.74
N SER A 12 0.26 4.93 3.59
CA SER A 12 0.21 5.67 4.86
C SER A 12 0.04 7.18 4.66
N GLN A 13 0.57 7.72 3.55
CA GLN A 13 0.41 9.14 3.19
C GLN A 13 -0.85 9.43 2.36
N GLY A 14 -1.65 8.41 2.01
CA GLY A 14 -2.86 8.59 1.21
C GLY A 14 -2.62 8.96 -0.25
N LYS A 15 -1.42 8.70 -0.77
CA LYS A 15 -1.02 9.09 -2.11
C LYS A 15 -1.51 8.08 -3.14
N MET A 16 -2.76 8.23 -3.54
CA MET A 16 -3.43 7.40 -4.56
C MET A 16 -2.64 7.32 -5.87
N GLU A 17 -2.17 8.46 -6.39
CA GLU A 17 -1.40 8.52 -7.64
C GLU A 17 -0.06 7.78 -7.54
N GLU A 18 0.57 7.80 -6.37
CA GLU A 18 1.85 7.14 -6.14
C GLU A 18 1.64 5.62 -6.01
N ALA A 19 0.61 5.17 -5.29
CA ALA A 19 0.23 3.76 -5.21
C ALA A 19 -0.07 3.18 -6.60
N LYS A 20 -0.87 3.89 -7.42
CA LYS A 20 -1.17 3.49 -8.80
C LYS A 20 0.08 3.38 -9.67
N LYS A 21 0.98 4.35 -9.58
CA LYS A 21 2.26 4.32 -10.32
C LYS A 21 3.13 3.13 -9.91
N LEU A 22 3.20 2.82 -8.62
CA LEU A 22 3.96 1.68 -8.10
C LEU A 22 3.37 0.35 -8.59
N THR A 23 2.05 0.19 -8.55
CA THR A 23 1.38 -0.99 -9.11
C THR A 23 1.64 -1.09 -10.60
N GLN A 24 1.46 -0.01 -11.35
CA GLN A 24 1.68 0.01 -12.80
C GLN A 24 3.13 -0.35 -13.15
N ALA A 25 4.11 0.24 -12.46
CA ALA A 25 5.53 -0.05 -12.66
C ALA A 25 5.86 -1.51 -12.34
N ALA A 26 5.25 -2.10 -11.31
CA ALA A 26 5.45 -3.50 -10.98
C ALA A 26 4.82 -4.44 -12.03
N VAL A 27 3.67 -4.07 -12.58
CA VAL A 27 3.05 -4.79 -13.72
C VAL A 27 3.93 -4.69 -14.96
N GLU A 28 4.44 -3.50 -15.28
CA GLU A 28 5.34 -3.25 -16.41
C GLU A 28 6.68 -3.98 -16.26
N ALA A 29 7.15 -4.16 -15.04
CA ALA A 29 8.33 -4.97 -14.72
C ALA A 29 8.09 -6.49 -14.87
N GLY A 30 6.86 -6.91 -15.24
CA GLY A 30 6.50 -8.31 -15.43
C GLY A 30 6.23 -9.07 -14.14
N GLU A 31 6.04 -8.38 -13.01
CA GLU A 31 5.65 -9.06 -11.77
C GLU A 31 4.20 -9.54 -11.87
N PRO A 32 3.90 -10.76 -11.40
CA PRO A 32 2.54 -11.27 -11.43
C PRO A 32 1.61 -10.43 -10.56
N PRO A 33 0.38 -10.10 -11.01
CA PRO A 33 -0.56 -9.27 -10.27
C PRO A 33 -0.85 -9.77 -8.85
N GLU A 34 -0.90 -11.09 -8.66
CA GLU A 34 -1.10 -11.70 -7.35
C GLU A 34 0.03 -11.34 -6.37
N ARG A 35 1.27 -11.25 -6.88
CA ARG A 35 2.43 -10.87 -6.08
C ARG A 35 2.40 -9.39 -5.74
N ILE A 36 2.02 -8.52 -6.68
CA ILE A 36 1.88 -7.09 -6.42
C ILE A 36 0.82 -6.84 -5.34
N LEU A 37 -0.29 -7.57 -5.40
CA LEU A 37 -1.35 -7.50 -4.41
C LEU A 37 -0.88 -8.02 -3.03
N LYS A 38 -0.32 -9.23 -2.97
CA LYS A 38 0.10 -9.86 -1.70
C LYS A 38 1.32 -9.18 -1.08
N ASP A 39 2.39 -9.03 -1.86
CA ASP A 39 3.67 -8.49 -1.41
C ASP A 39 3.70 -6.96 -1.41
N GLY A 40 2.81 -6.26 -2.09
CA GLY A 40 2.74 -4.79 -2.12
C GLY A 40 1.61 -4.25 -1.26
N LEU A 41 0.40 -4.24 -1.81
CA LEU A 41 -0.77 -3.59 -1.21
C LEU A 41 -1.21 -4.22 0.12
N ILE A 42 -1.33 -5.55 0.17
CA ILE A 42 -1.76 -6.28 1.38
C ILE A 42 -0.69 -6.19 2.48
N ALA A 43 0.57 -6.45 2.13
CA ALA A 43 1.68 -6.36 3.09
C ALA A 43 1.79 -4.95 3.70
N ALA A 44 1.60 -3.91 2.89
CA ALA A 44 1.58 -2.53 3.38
C ALA A 44 0.38 -2.25 4.31
N MET A 45 -0.82 -2.73 3.97
CA MET A 45 -2.00 -2.57 4.85
C MET A 45 -1.87 -3.36 6.15
N GLU A 46 -1.18 -4.50 6.15
CA GLU A 46 -0.90 -5.26 7.36
C GLU A 46 -0.03 -4.44 8.34
N GLN A 47 1.01 -3.76 7.84
CA GLN A 47 1.81 -2.85 8.66
C GLN A 47 1.00 -1.68 9.23
N ILE A 48 0.12 -1.09 8.43
CA ILE A 48 -0.79 -0.03 8.87
C ILE A 48 -1.73 -0.56 9.96
N GLY A 49 -2.26 -1.78 9.79
CA GLY A 49 -3.09 -2.45 10.79
C GLY A 49 -2.37 -2.73 12.11
N ILE A 50 -1.09 -3.12 12.06
CA ILE A 50 -0.25 -3.29 13.25
C ILE A 50 -0.09 -1.96 13.99
N LYS A 51 0.22 -0.88 13.27
CA LYS A 51 0.34 0.47 13.86
C LYS A 51 -0.96 0.95 14.48
N PHE A 52 -2.09 0.69 13.84
CA PHE A 52 -3.41 1.00 14.39
C PHE A 52 -3.66 0.22 15.69
N LYS A 53 -3.33 -1.07 15.71
CA LYS A 53 -3.45 -1.92 16.91
C LYS A 53 -2.53 -1.47 18.05
N ASN A 54 -1.35 -0.94 17.72
CA ASN A 54 -0.40 -0.39 18.69
C ASN A 54 -0.78 1.01 19.20
N GLY A 55 -1.81 1.65 18.64
CA GLY A 55 -2.19 3.03 18.96
C GLY A 55 -1.25 4.09 18.40
N GLU A 56 -0.47 3.76 17.36
CA GLU A 56 0.44 4.70 16.68
C GLU A 56 -0.28 5.57 15.63
N ILE A 57 -1.41 5.09 15.09
CA ILE A 57 -2.26 5.79 14.12
C ILE A 57 -3.73 5.63 14.49
N TYR A 58 -4.61 6.48 13.97
CA TYR A 58 -6.04 6.48 14.25
C TYR A 58 -6.86 6.10 13.02
N ILE A 59 -8.19 6.02 13.21
CA ILE A 59 -9.14 5.65 12.15
C ILE A 59 -8.99 6.53 10.88
N PRO A 60 -8.80 7.86 10.96
CA PRO A 60 -8.62 8.69 9.78
C PRO A 60 -7.45 8.25 8.89
N GLU A 61 -6.31 7.90 9.48
CA GLU A 61 -5.12 7.44 8.75
C GLU A 61 -5.38 6.10 8.06
N VAL A 62 -6.09 5.19 8.73
CA VAL A 62 -6.49 3.90 8.15
C VAL A 62 -7.45 4.09 6.97
N LEU A 63 -8.40 5.03 7.07
CA LEU A 63 -9.33 5.34 5.98
C LEU A 63 -8.62 5.94 4.76
N ILE A 64 -7.64 6.81 5.00
CA ILE A 64 -6.81 7.40 3.96
C ILE A 64 -6.00 6.31 3.25
N ALA A 65 -5.39 5.40 4.00
CA ALA A 65 -4.66 4.26 3.45
C ALA A 65 -5.56 3.31 2.64
N ALA A 66 -6.75 2.98 3.16
CA ALA A 66 -7.71 2.15 2.44
C ALA A 66 -8.15 2.79 1.11
N ARG A 67 -8.29 4.12 1.06
CA ARG A 67 -8.55 4.83 -0.20
C ARG A 67 -7.39 4.74 -1.18
N ALA A 68 -6.16 4.93 -0.72
CA ALA A 68 -4.98 4.76 -1.56
C ALA A 68 -4.83 3.32 -2.08
N MET A 69 -5.19 2.32 -1.27
CA MET A 69 -5.20 0.91 -1.69
C MET A 69 -6.20 0.65 -2.80
N HIS A 70 -7.38 1.27 -2.74
CA HIS A 70 -8.42 1.09 -3.76
C HIS A 70 -8.05 1.71 -5.12
N ALA A 71 -7.16 2.70 -5.13
CA ALA A 71 -6.67 3.35 -6.35
C ALA A 71 -5.50 2.59 -7.00
N GLY A 72 -4.82 1.74 -6.24
CA GLY A 72 -3.66 0.97 -6.66
C GLY A 72 -3.98 -0.43 -7.16
#